data_AF-A0A7S1H3V6-F1
#
_entry.id   AF-A0A7S1H3V6-F1
#
_cell.length_a   1.000
_cell.length_b   1.000
_cell.length_c   1.000
_cell.angle_alpha   90.00
_cell.angle_beta   90.00
_cell.angle_gamma   90.00
#
_symmetry.space_group_name_H-M   'P 1'
#
loop_
_entity.id
_entity.type
_entity.pdbx_description
1 polymer ?
#
loop_
_entity_poly.entity_id
_entity_poly.type
_entity_poly.pdbx_seq_one_letter_code
_entity_poly.pdbx_strand_id
1 'polypeptide(L)'
;MKYFHISIILQVICIVTGFAPLQEGRTRIGSLRIATTDTPPLAPLTSWGEKYVNIRKIHGEACSKPVPEFAPEISAESLGLSSETEQLEYFKKNAMEIKKRMQSAGAVIFRDFDLMKTQEGFQQFYNAIGMKVCLDPLHSVSARPTVDGSKNSPVYEAVNKESRKNFFIGMHNEFVGTRAPRAAAFVCLKSAEEGGEFIVVDGRKVFR
;
A
#
# COMPACT_ATOMS: atom_id res chain seq x y z
N MET A 1 -28.86 6.37 12.01
CA MET A 1 -27.57 5.66 12.00
C MET A 1 -27.25 5.30 10.56
N LYS A 2 -26.26 5.97 9.95
CA LYS A 2 -25.77 5.59 8.62
C LYS A 2 -24.58 4.67 8.83
N TYR A 3 -24.62 3.48 8.24
CA TYR A 3 -23.54 2.50 8.29
C TYR A 3 -22.33 3.04 7.52
N PHE A 4 -21.15 2.94 8.13
CA PHE A 4 -19.89 3.50 7.65
C PHE A 4 -19.09 2.44 6.88
N HIS A 5 -18.81 2.68 5.61
CA HIS A 5 -17.91 1.83 4.82
C HIS A 5 -16.47 2.33 4.91
N ILE A 6 -15.67 1.68 5.75
CA ILE A 6 -14.22 1.86 5.78
C ILE A 6 -13.63 1.07 4.62
N SER A 7 -12.93 1.78 3.72
CA SER A 7 -12.22 1.18 2.59
C SER A 7 -10.72 1.28 2.86
N ILE A 8 -10.02 0.16 2.83
CA ILE A 8 -8.56 0.12 2.93
C ILE A 8 -8.02 -0.29 1.58
N ILE A 9 -7.14 0.53 1.00
CA ILE A 9 -6.53 0.24 -0.29
C ILE A 9 -5.06 -0.03 -0.09
N LEU A 10 -4.63 -1.22 -0.49
CA LEU A 10 -3.24 -1.60 -0.53
C LEU A 10 -2.78 -1.61 -1.98
N GLN A 11 -2.08 -0.56 -2.40
CA GLN A 11 -1.64 -0.35 -3.78
C GLN A 11 -0.19 -0.79 -3.95
N VAL A 12 0.08 -1.61 -4.96
CA VAL A 12 1.46 -1.82 -5.45
C VAL A 12 1.79 -0.67 -6.39
N ILE A 13 2.90 0.01 -6.14
CA ILE A 13 3.43 1.00 -7.08
C ILE A 13 4.03 0.23 -8.25
N CYS A 14 3.19 -0.02 -9.26
CA CYS A 14 3.61 -0.67 -10.48
C CYS A 14 4.38 0.36 -11.32
N ILE A 15 5.68 0.48 -11.09
CA ILE A 15 6.57 1.08 -12.09
C ILE A 15 6.57 0.10 -13.25
N VAL A 16 6.07 0.53 -14.40
CA VAL A 16 5.99 -0.26 -15.64
C VAL A 16 7.41 -0.45 -16.18
N THR A 17 8.21 -1.30 -15.54
CA THR A 17 9.50 -1.75 -16.07
C THR A 17 9.66 -3.23 -15.75
N GLY A 18 10.02 -4.01 -16.78
CA GLY A 18 10.04 -5.48 -16.78
C GLY A 18 10.68 -6.11 -15.54
N PHE A 19 10.06 -7.21 -15.08
CA PHE A 19 10.56 -8.03 -13.99
C PHE A 19 11.89 -8.69 -14.37
N ALA A 20 12.98 -8.27 -13.74
CA ALA A 20 14.21 -9.06 -13.69
C ALA A 20 14.13 -10.07 -12.52
N PRO A 21 14.62 -11.32 -12.67
CA PRO A 21 14.62 -12.30 -11.59
C PRO A 21 15.63 -11.93 -10.49
N LEU A 22 15.25 -12.16 -9.23
CA LEU A 22 16.11 -12.01 -8.06
C LEU A 22 17.22 -13.07 -8.07
N GLN A 23 18.49 -12.66 -7.97
CA GLN A 23 19.59 -13.55 -7.59
C GLN A 23 19.61 -13.74 -6.06
N GLU A 24 19.56 -15.00 -5.62
CA GLU A 24 19.72 -15.40 -4.22
C GLU A 24 21.18 -15.26 -3.76
N GLY A 25 21.44 -14.27 -2.91
CA GLY A 25 22.68 -14.16 -2.14
C GLY A 25 22.54 -14.84 -0.78
N ARG A 26 23.30 -15.92 -0.57
CA ARG A 26 23.37 -16.75 0.63
C ARG A 26 24.22 -16.05 1.71
N THR A 27 23.65 -15.71 2.87
CA THR A 27 24.42 -15.20 4.02
C THR A 27 24.04 -15.88 5.34
N ARG A 28 25.07 -16.15 6.15
CA ARG A 28 25.13 -17.02 7.33
C ARG A 28 24.26 -16.56 8.51
N ILE A 29 23.79 -17.54 9.27
CA ILE A 29 23.02 -17.39 10.51
C ILE A 29 23.98 -17.01 11.66
N GLY A 30 23.77 -15.81 12.22
CA GLY A 30 24.32 -15.41 13.52
C GLY A 30 23.17 -15.05 14.45
N SER A 31 23.05 -15.77 15.56
CA SER A 31 22.08 -15.52 16.63
C SER A 31 22.40 -14.19 17.33
N LEU A 32 21.48 -13.24 17.32
CA LEU A 32 21.58 -11.99 18.10
C LEU A 32 20.22 -11.59 18.68
N ARG A 33 20.32 -11.05 19.89
CA ARG A 33 19.27 -10.77 20.88
C ARG A 33 18.29 -9.70 20.38
N ILE A 34 17.01 -9.90 20.67
CA ILE A 34 15.93 -8.94 20.38
C ILE A 34 16.00 -7.81 21.41
N ALA A 35 16.34 -6.61 20.92
CA ALA A 35 16.02 -5.35 21.55
C ALA A 35 15.53 -4.42 20.43
N THR A 36 14.22 -4.39 20.17
CA THR A 36 13.65 -3.57 19.09
C THR A 36 13.24 -2.21 19.62
N THR A 37 14.19 -1.28 19.60
CA THR A 37 13.92 0.18 19.56
C THR A 37 14.44 0.76 18.24
N ASP A 38 14.25 0.03 17.14
CA ASP A 38 14.80 0.42 15.84
C ASP A 38 13.74 1.21 15.05
N THR A 39 14.03 2.51 14.88
CA THR A 39 13.36 3.38 13.91
C THR A 39 13.25 2.67 12.55
N PRO A 40 12.07 2.68 11.89
CA PRO A 40 11.94 2.10 10.56
C PRO A 40 12.97 2.66 9.58
N PRO A 41 13.49 1.86 8.63
CA PRO A 41 14.45 2.35 7.65
C PRO A 41 13.79 3.36 6.70
N LEU A 42 14.57 4.21 6.05
CA LEU A 42 14.10 5.01 4.93
C LEU A 42 13.55 4.11 3.81
N ALA A 43 12.58 4.60 3.05
CA ALA A 43 12.11 3.93 1.83
C ALA A 43 13.28 3.56 0.89
N PRO A 44 13.22 2.43 0.19
CA PRO A 44 14.33 1.96 -0.64
C PRO A 44 14.61 2.95 -1.78
N LEU A 45 15.85 2.92 -2.29
CA LEU A 45 16.20 3.66 -3.49
C LEU A 45 15.38 3.18 -4.68
N THR A 46 14.94 4.12 -5.50
CA THR A 46 14.17 3.82 -6.72
C THR A 46 15.02 3.00 -7.66
N SER A 47 14.49 1.84 -8.07
CA SER A 47 15.07 1.02 -9.13
C SER A 47 14.30 1.30 -10.41
N TRP A 48 14.98 1.91 -11.37
CA TRP A 48 14.46 2.08 -12.72
C TRP A 48 14.80 0.83 -13.52
N GLY A 49 13.81 0.19 -14.14
CA GLY A 49 14.10 -0.86 -15.08
C GLY A 49 14.50 -0.31 -16.46
N GLU A 50 14.52 -1.20 -17.44
CA GLU A 50 15.10 -0.89 -18.75
C GLU A 50 14.32 0.19 -19.51
N LYS A 51 15.05 1.01 -20.25
CA LYS A 51 14.46 2.01 -21.14
C LYS A 51 13.81 1.32 -22.32
N TYR A 52 12.51 1.56 -22.52
CA TYR A 52 11.83 1.08 -23.72
C TYR A 52 12.32 1.82 -24.96
N VAL A 53 12.81 1.07 -25.94
CA VAL A 53 13.27 1.62 -27.23
C VAL A 53 12.09 1.95 -28.15
N ASN A 54 11.00 1.17 -28.10
CA ASN A 54 9.82 1.39 -28.94
C ASN A 54 8.53 1.31 -28.11
N ILE A 55 8.06 2.47 -27.64
CA ILE A 55 6.85 2.56 -26.83
C ILE A 55 5.59 2.11 -27.57
N ARG A 56 5.51 2.33 -28.90
CA ARG A 56 4.33 1.94 -29.69
C ARG A 56 4.17 0.43 -29.78
N LYS A 57 5.29 -0.30 -29.90
CA LYS A 57 5.29 -1.77 -29.87
C LYS A 57 4.77 -2.29 -28.52
N ILE A 58 5.32 -1.77 -27.42
CA ILE A 58 4.93 -2.15 -26.06
C ILE A 58 3.46 -1.81 -25.78
N HIS A 59 2.99 -0.65 -26.23
CA HIS A 59 1.59 -0.25 -26.16
C HIS A 59 0.70 -1.24 -26.93
N GLY A 60 1.02 -1.55 -28.20
CA GLY A 60 0.26 -2.52 -28.99
C GLY A 60 0.21 -3.91 -28.36
N GLU A 61 1.33 -4.39 -27.81
CA GLU A 61 1.38 -5.64 -27.05
C GLU A 61 0.49 -5.58 -25.79
N ALA A 62 0.49 -4.46 -25.06
CA ALA A 62 -0.36 -4.27 -23.90
C ALA A 62 -1.86 -4.26 -24.26
N CYS A 63 -2.25 -3.59 -25.35
CA CYS A 63 -3.63 -3.56 -25.84
C CYS A 63 -4.13 -4.94 -26.27
N SER A 64 -3.23 -5.80 -26.78
CA SER A 64 -3.57 -7.15 -27.27
C SER A 64 -3.82 -8.18 -26.16
N LYS A 65 -3.30 -7.96 -24.94
CA LYS A 65 -3.46 -8.87 -23.80
C LYS A 65 -4.84 -8.67 -23.14
N PRO A 66 -5.43 -9.67 -22.48
CA PRO A 66 -6.63 -9.44 -21.68
C PRO A 66 -6.39 -8.37 -20.61
N VAL A 67 -7.41 -7.58 -20.30
CA VAL A 67 -7.36 -6.58 -19.22
C VAL A 67 -7.34 -7.32 -17.89
N PRO A 68 -6.31 -7.18 -17.05
CA PRO A 68 -6.30 -7.81 -15.74
C PRO A 68 -7.44 -7.28 -14.86
N GLU A 69 -7.89 -8.13 -13.94
CA GLU A 69 -8.71 -7.68 -12.82
C GLU A 69 -7.94 -6.59 -12.04
N PHE A 70 -8.69 -5.61 -11.54
CA PHE A 70 -8.14 -4.49 -10.79
C PHE A 70 -8.85 -4.37 -9.44
N ALA A 71 -8.05 -4.27 -8.38
CA ALA A 71 -8.51 -3.95 -7.03
C ALA A 71 -9.68 -4.83 -6.53
N PRO A 72 -9.57 -6.17 -6.54
CA PRO A 72 -10.59 -7.03 -5.97
C PRO A 72 -10.83 -6.70 -4.51
N GLU A 73 -12.08 -6.85 -4.12
CA GLU A 73 -12.54 -6.60 -2.76
C GLU A 73 -12.50 -7.88 -1.92
N ILE A 74 -12.07 -7.74 -0.67
CA ILE A 74 -12.14 -8.76 0.37
C ILE A 74 -12.85 -8.11 1.55
N SER A 75 -14.00 -8.64 1.96
CA SER A 75 -14.73 -8.13 3.13
C SER A 75 -14.73 -9.12 4.29
N ALA A 76 -14.65 -8.63 5.52
CA ALA A 76 -14.75 -9.47 6.70
C ALA A 76 -16.14 -10.15 6.78
N GLU A 77 -17.20 -9.43 6.40
CA GLU A 77 -18.57 -9.94 6.37
C GLU A 77 -18.74 -11.10 5.39
N SER A 78 -18.22 -11.00 4.16
CA SER A 78 -18.29 -12.09 3.18
C SER A 78 -17.51 -13.34 3.60
N LEU A 79 -16.49 -13.15 4.44
CA LEU A 79 -15.67 -14.22 5.01
C LEU A 79 -16.23 -14.77 6.33
N GLY A 80 -17.31 -14.17 6.87
CA GLY A 80 -17.90 -14.55 8.15
C GLY A 80 -17.00 -14.28 9.36
N LEU A 81 -16.09 -13.31 9.26
CA LEU A 81 -15.14 -12.96 10.33
C LEU A 81 -15.74 -11.90 11.25
N SER A 82 -15.99 -12.26 12.50
CA SER A 82 -16.77 -11.45 13.44
C SER A 82 -15.96 -10.77 14.54
N SER A 83 -14.71 -11.21 14.75
CA SER A 83 -13.83 -10.66 15.78
C SER A 83 -12.49 -10.21 15.21
N GLU A 84 -11.86 -9.22 15.86
CA GLU A 84 -10.52 -8.73 15.48
C GLU A 84 -9.46 -9.85 15.51
N THR A 85 -9.61 -10.83 16.41
CA THR A 85 -8.70 -11.97 16.53
C THR A 85 -8.83 -12.91 15.34
N GLU A 86 -10.06 -13.23 14.91
CA GLU A 86 -10.32 -14.02 13.70
C GLU A 86 -9.80 -13.31 12.45
N GLN A 87 -10.04 -12.00 12.35
CA GLN A 87 -9.56 -11.15 11.26
C GLN A 87 -8.03 -11.15 11.19
N LEU A 88 -7.34 -10.98 12.31
CA LEU A 88 -5.88 -11.03 12.36
C LEU A 88 -5.34 -12.39 11.94
N GLU A 89 -5.96 -13.48 12.40
CA GLU A 89 -5.56 -14.84 12.06
C GLU A 89 -5.80 -15.15 10.57
N TYR A 90 -6.88 -14.63 9.98
CA TYR A 90 -7.12 -14.69 8.55
C TYR A 90 -5.98 -14.04 7.76
N PHE A 91 -5.53 -12.84 8.17
CA PHE A 91 -4.42 -12.16 7.49
C PHE A 91 -3.10 -12.93 7.57
N LYS A 92 -2.78 -13.51 8.73
CA LYS A 92 -1.58 -14.36 8.89
C LYS A 92 -1.63 -15.57 7.97
N LYS A 93 -2.77 -16.29 7.95
CA LYS A 93 -2.96 -17.50 7.14
C LYS A 93 -2.94 -17.21 5.63
N ASN A 94 -3.46 -16.05 5.22
CA ASN A 94 -3.61 -15.69 3.81
C ASN A 94 -2.56 -14.68 3.32
N ALA A 95 -1.53 -14.39 4.10
CA ALA A 95 -0.52 -13.37 3.80
C ALA A 95 0.09 -13.51 2.40
N MET A 96 0.46 -14.72 2.01
CA MET A 96 1.05 -14.99 0.69
C MET A 96 0.05 -14.75 -0.45
N GLU A 97 -1.18 -15.22 -0.29
CA GLU A 97 -2.23 -15.06 -1.30
C GLU A 97 -2.61 -13.58 -1.47
N ILE A 98 -2.73 -12.84 -0.36
CA ILE A 98 -2.95 -11.39 -0.39
C ILE A 98 -1.84 -10.69 -1.16
N LYS A 99 -0.56 -10.97 -0.85
CA LYS A 99 0.57 -10.37 -1.55
C LYS A 99 0.59 -10.71 -3.05
N LYS A 100 0.23 -11.95 -3.40
CA LYS A 100 0.10 -12.37 -4.80
C LYS A 100 -1.01 -11.61 -5.51
N ARG A 101 -2.18 -11.48 -4.89
CA ARG A 101 -3.31 -10.69 -5.43
C ARG A 101 -2.96 -9.23 -5.62
N MET A 102 -2.27 -8.61 -4.65
CA MET A 102 -1.78 -7.24 -4.79
C MET A 102 -0.88 -7.08 -6.02
N GLN A 103 0.03 -8.02 -6.25
CA GLN A 103 0.94 -7.97 -7.40
C GLN A 103 0.20 -8.17 -8.73
N SER A 104 -0.74 -9.12 -8.79
CA SER A 104 -1.45 -9.44 -10.03
C SER A 104 -2.56 -8.45 -10.36
N ALA A 105 -3.25 -7.91 -9.36
CA ALA A 105 -4.41 -7.03 -9.52
C ALA A 105 -4.09 -5.54 -9.30
N GLY A 106 -2.84 -5.19 -8.97
CA GLY A 106 -2.38 -3.82 -8.76
C GLY A 106 -2.76 -3.22 -7.40
N ALA A 107 -3.92 -3.60 -6.87
CA ALA A 107 -4.35 -3.29 -5.51
C ALA A 107 -5.27 -4.38 -4.94
N VAL A 108 -5.55 -4.32 -3.64
CA VAL A 108 -6.61 -5.07 -2.97
C VAL A 108 -7.38 -4.11 -2.07
N ILE A 109 -8.70 -4.19 -2.09
CA ILE A 109 -9.58 -3.39 -1.23
C ILE A 109 -10.05 -4.27 -0.07
N PHE A 110 -9.78 -3.86 1.17
CA PHE A 110 -10.31 -4.52 2.35
C PHE A 110 -11.49 -3.72 2.92
N ARG A 111 -12.62 -4.39 3.16
CA ARG A 111 -13.82 -3.80 3.78
C ARG A 111 -14.23 -4.53 5.06
N ASP A 112 -14.88 -3.79 5.95
CA ASP A 112 -15.59 -4.31 7.12
C ASP A 112 -14.70 -5.02 8.17
N PHE A 113 -13.39 -4.80 8.10
CA PHE A 113 -12.44 -5.30 9.10
C PHE A 113 -12.33 -4.35 10.29
N ASP A 114 -12.99 -4.70 11.39
CA ASP A 114 -12.89 -4.00 12.68
C ASP A 114 -11.45 -3.84 13.17
N LEU A 115 -10.61 -4.86 12.94
CA LEU A 115 -9.19 -4.83 13.29
C LEU A 115 -8.49 -3.56 12.83
N MET A 116 -8.83 -3.04 11.64
CA MET A 116 -8.11 -1.91 11.06
C MET A 116 -8.74 -0.55 11.36
N LYS A 117 -9.73 -0.48 12.27
CA LYS A 117 -10.36 0.79 12.69
C LYS A 117 -9.48 1.63 13.60
N THR A 118 -8.37 1.07 14.10
CA THR A 118 -7.40 1.75 14.96
C THR A 118 -6.01 1.74 14.31
N GLN A 119 -5.14 2.65 14.74
CA GLN A 119 -3.76 2.71 14.27
C GLN A 119 -2.99 1.42 14.64
N GLU A 120 -3.22 0.91 15.85
CA GLU A 120 -2.59 -0.30 16.36
C GLU A 120 -2.98 -1.51 15.53
N GLY A 121 -4.28 -1.71 15.30
CA GLY A 121 -4.76 -2.85 14.55
C GLY A 121 -4.45 -2.77 13.05
N PHE A 122 -4.36 -1.56 12.48
CA PHE A 122 -3.80 -1.37 11.12
C PHE A 122 -2.33 -1.81 11.02
N GLN A 123 -1.50 -1.49 12.02
CA GLN A 123 -0.12 -1.97 12.09
C GLN A 123 -0.05 -3.49 12.28
N GLN A 124 -0.94 -4.06 13.10
CA GLN A 124 -1.03 -5.53 13.27
C GLN A 124 -1.37 -6.23 11.96
N PHE A 125 -2.33 -5.71 11.19
CA PHE A 125 -2.65 -6.19 9.85
C PHE A 125 -1.42 -6.15 8.94
N TYR A 126 -0.73 -5.00 8.87
CA TYR A 126 0.41 -4.80 7.97
C TYR A 126 1.56 -5.77 8.30
N ASN A 127 1.80 -6.01 9.60
CA ASN A 127 2.76 -6.99 10.08
C ASN A 127 2.32 -8.43 9.79
N ALA A 128 1.02 -8.74 9.92
CA ALA A 128 0.47 -10.08 9.68
C ALA A 128 0.66 -10.54 8.22
N ILE A 129 0.55 -9.62 7.26
CA ILE A 129 0.82 -9.92 5.84
C ILE A 129 2.33 -9.95 5.50
N GLY A 130 3.19 -9.63 6.47
CA GLY A 130 4.64 -9.67 6.36
C GLY A 130 5.21 -8.59 5.46
N MET A 131 4.58 -7.42 5.42
CA MET A 131 5.07 -6.27 4.68
C MET A 131 6.14 -5.53 5.50
N LYS A 132 7.19 -5.05 4.83
CA LYS A 132 8.26 -4.30 5.48
C LYS A 132 7.89 -2.83 5.51
N VAL A 133 7.78 -2.26 6.71
CA VAL A 133 7.57 -0.82 6.89
C VAL A 133 8.83 -0.04 6.55
N CYS A 134 8.65 1.16 6.03
CA CYS A 134 9.70 2.15 5.85
C CYS A 134 9.14 3.54 6.15
N LEU A 135 10.03 4.47 6.51
CA LEU A 135 9.66 5.87 6.66
C LEU A 135 9.25 6.48 5.32
N ASP A 136 8.33 7.42 5.40
CA ASP A 136 7.91 8.30 4.32
C ASP A 136 9.14 8.91 3.61
N PRO A 137 9.22 8.88 2.26
CA PRO A 137 10.22 9.65 1.52
C PRO A 137 10.29 11.15 1.90
N LEU A 138 9.20 11.76 2.38
CA LEU A 138 9.17 13.13 2.91
C LEU A 138 9.48 13.25 4.41
N HIS A 139 9.90 12.17 5.06
CA HIS A 139 10.21 12.18 6.49
C HIS A 139 11.26 13.25 6.84
N SER A 140 12.28 13.44 5.99
CA SER A 140 13.35 14.44 6.20
C SER A 140 12.85 15.88 6.22
N VAL A 141 11.72 16.16 5.57
CA VAL A 141 11.10 17.50 5.53
C VAL A 141 9.87 17.61 6.43
N SER A 142 9.53 16.55 7.18
CA SER A 142 8.38 16.50 8.12
C SER A 142 7.08 17.06 7.50
N ALA A 143 6.86 16.79 6.21
CA ALA A 143 5.74 17.39 5.47
C ALA A 143 4.37 16.84 5.90
N ARG A 144 4.35 15.66 6.53
CA ARG A 144 3.15 15.00 7.03
C ARG A 144 3.25 14.79 8.54
N PRO A 145 2.20 15.14 9.31
CA PRO A 145 2.12 14.75 10.71
C PRO A 145 1.97 13.24 10.80
N THR A 146 2.65 12.64 11.77
CA THR A 146 2.40 11.25 12.15
C THR A 146 1.18 11.19 13.07
N VAL A 147 0.43 10.09 13.00
CA VAL A 147 -0.84 9.97 13.74
C VAL A 147 -0.63 10.00 15.25
N ASP A 148 0.53 9.53 15.70
CA ASP A 148 0.97 9.50 17.11
C ASP A 148 1.85 10.70 17.51
N GLY A 149 2.10 11.65 16.60
CA GLY A 149 3.03 12.77 16.81
C GLY A 149 4.51 12.37 16.93
N SER A 150 4.85 11.08 16.83
CA SER A 150 6.21 10.58 16.81
C SER A 150 6.80 10.70 15.42
N LYS A 151 7.91 11.43 15.26
CA LYS A 151 8.57 11.60 13.95
C LYS A 151 8.89 10.27 13.25
N ASN A 152 9.06 9.19 14.00
CA ASN A 152 9.50 7.88 13.51
C ASN A 152 8.34 6.90 13.27
N SER A 153 7.09 7.37 13.27
CA SER A 153 5.95 6.49 12.99
C SER A 153 5.89 6.11 11.51
N PRO A 154 5.68 4.82 11.18
CA PRO A 154 5.42 4.40 9.81
C PRO A 154 4.00 4.73 9.34
N VAL A 155 3.12 5.16 10.26
CA VAL A 155 1.75 5.59 9.96
C VAL A 155 1.68 7.11 10.03
N TYR A 156 1.32 7.73 8.93
CA TYR A 156 1.20 9.18 8.80
C TYR A 156 -0.16 9.55 8.22
N GLU A 157 -0.60 10.76 8.54
CA GLU A 157 -1.84 11.29 8.00
C GLU A 157 -1.62 11.74 6.54
N ALA A 158 -2.59 11.45 5.67
CA ALA A 158 -2.67 12.12 4.39
C ALA A 158 -2.82 13.64 4.61
N VAL A 159 -2.56 14.45 3.58
CA VAL A 159 -2.59 15.92 3.71
C VAL A 159 -3.98 16.40 4.16
N ASN A 160 -4.15 16.64 5.46
CA ASN A 160 -5.40 17.09 6.08
C ASN A 160 -5.29 18.54 6.58
N LYS A 161 -4.80 19.43 5.70
CA LYS A 161 -4.77 20.87 6.00
C LYS A 161 -6.10 21.46 5.61
N GLU A 162 -6.74 22.20 6.52
CA GLU A 162 -8.00 22.90 6.27
C GLU A 162 -7.93 23.79 5.02
N SER A 163 -6.80 24.48 4.81
CA SER A 163 -6.57 25.31 3.62
C SER A 163 -6.52 24.53 2.31
N ARG A 164 -6.41 23.21 2.35
CA ARG A 164 -6.34 22.31 1.18
C ARG A 164 -7.59 21.44 1.00
N LYS A 165 -8.62 21.59 1.84
CA LYS A 165 -9.82 20.73 1.80
C LYS A 165 -10.61 20.80 0.48
N ASN A 166 -10.54 21.92 -0.22
CA ASN A 166 -11.24 22.14 -1.50
C ASN A 166 -10.37 21.81 -2.73
N PHE A 167 -9.16 21.28 -2.54
CA PHE A 167 -8.25 20.98 -3.64
C PHE A 167 -8.43 19.56 -4.12
N PHE A 168 -8.54 19.41 -5.43
CA PHE A 168 -8.40 18.11 -6.08
C PHE A 168 -6.91 17.76 -6.20
N ILE A 169 -6.53 16.60 -5.66
CA ILE A 169 -5.19 16.05 -5.85
C ILE A 169 -5.20 15.21 -7.13
N GLY A 170 -4.47 15.69 -8.15
CA GLY A 170 -4.37 15.01 -9.44
C GLY A 170 -3.76 13.60 -9.33
N MET A 171 -4.04 12.76 -10.32
CA MET A 171 -3.52 11.38 -10.37
C MET A 171 -1.99 11.37 -10.38
N HIS A 172 -1.42 10.58 -9.49
CA HIS A 172 0.03 10.39 -9.38
C HIS A 172 0.33 9.02 -8.76
N ASN A 173 1.59 8.58 -8.88
CA ASN A 173 2.12 7.50 -8.07
C ASN A 173 2.74 8.09 -6.80
N GLU A 174 2.59 7.39 -5.68
CA GLU A 174 3.23 7.79 -4.41
C GLU A 174 4.75 7.78 -4.59
N PHE A 175 5.37 8.96 -4.58
CA PHE A 175 6.81 9.22 -4.77
C PHE A 175 7.48 8.53 -5.97
N VAL A 176 7.57 9.28 -7.06
CA VAL A 176 8.43 8.97 -8.22
C VAL A 176 9.70 9.83 -8.16
N GLY A 177 10.68 9.43 -7.34
CA GLY A 177 11.90 10.20 -7.11
C GLY A 177 13.12 9.34 -6.78
N THR A 178 13.96 9.79 -5.86
CA THR A 178 15.18 9.05 -5.42
C THR A 178 14.85 7.81 -4.60
N ARG A 179 13.76 7.85 -3.82
CA ARG A 179 13.27 6.76 -2.99
C ARG A 179 11.78 6.57 -3.22
N ALA A 180 11.37 5.32 -3.40
CA ALA A 180 9.99 4.97 -3.70
C ALA A 180 9.61 3.69 -2.95
N PRO A 181 8.54 3.68 -2.14
CA PRO A 181 8.03 2.44 -1.58
C PRO A 181 7.48 1.55 -2.69
N ARG A 182 7.57 0.23 -2.54
CA ARG A 182 7.01 -0.70 -3.54
C ARG A 182 5.50 -0.83 -3.44
N ALA A 183 4.95 -0.54 -2.27
CA ALA A 183 3.52 -0.57 -2.01
C ALA A 183 3.17 0.47 -0.94
N ALA A 184 1.95 0.98 -1.00
CA ALA A 184 1.37 1.88 -0.01
C ALA A 184 0.05 1.30 0.51
N ALA A 185 -0.23 1.53 1.78
CA ALA A 185 -1.45 1.10 2.45
C ALA A 185 -2.20 2.32 2.97
N PHE A 186 -3.48 2.43 2.65
CA PHE A 186 -4.34 3.54 3.07
C PHE A 186 -5.46 3.01 3.95
N VAL A 187 -5.73 3.70 5.05
CA VAL A 187 -6.84 3.37 5.96
C VAL A 187 -7.69 4.58 6.26
N CYS A 188 -9.01 4.42 6.19
CA CYS A 188 -9.97 5.45 6.56
C CYS A 188 -10.30 5.32 8.05
N LEU A 189 -9.56 6.04 8.90
CA LEU A 189 -9.86 6.14 10.34
C LEU A 189 -10.97 7.15 10.63
N LYS A 190 -11.09 8.17 9.78
CA LYS A 190 -12.13 9.20 9.84
C LYS A 190 -12.63 9.48 8.43
N SER A 191 -13.91 9.20 8.20
CA SER A 191 -14.57 9.54 6.93
C SER A 191 -14.82 11.04 6.83
N ALA A 192 -14.76 11.56 5.60
CA ALA A 192 -15.22 12.92 5.31
C ALA A 192 -16.76 12.98 5.39
N GLU A 193 -17.30 14.14 5.75
CA GLU A 193 -18.75 14.38 5.74
C GLU A 193 -19.28 14.49 4.31
N GLU A 194 -18.48 15.09 3.42
CA GLU A 194 -18.76 15.26 1.99
C GLU A 194 -17.42 15.17 1.21
N GLY A 195 -17.46 14.53 0.03
CA GLY A 195 -16.30 14.32 -0.82
C GLY A 195 -15.20 13.46 -0.15
N GLY A 196 -13.94 13.77 -0.44
CA GLY A 196 -12.79 13.08 0.16
C GLY A 196 -12.58 11.66 -0.38
N GLU A 197 -13.13 11.35 -1.55
CA GLU A 197 -12.97 10.05 -2.19
C GLU A 197 -11.51 9.79 -2.52
N PHE A 198 -11.04 8.60 -2.17
CA PHE A 198 -9.72 8.15 -2.54
C PHE A 198 -9.78 7.39 -3.87
N ILE A 199 -9.52 8.12 -4.96
CA ILE A 199 -9.61 7.58 -6.32
C ILE A 199 -8.33 6.83 -6.66
N VAL A 200 -8.47 5.57 -7.07
CA VAL A 200 -7.35 4.73 -7.53
C VAL A 200 -7.65 4.20 -8.92
N VAL A 201 -6.64 4.25 -9.78
CA VAL A 201 -6.73 3.77 -11.16
C VAL A 201 -5.69 2.69 -11.42
N ASP A 202 -6.03 1.73 -12.28
CA ASP A 202 -5.06 0.80 -12.82
C ASP A 202 -4.19 1.48 -13.88
N GLY A 203 -2.94 1.79 -13.54
CA GLY A 203 -1.99 2.37 -14.51
C GLY A 203 -1.80 1.51 -15.77
N ARG A 204 -2.02 0.19 -15.69
CA ARG A 204 -1.97 -0.71 -16.86
C ARG A 204 -3.14 -0.48 -17.79
N LYS A 205 -4.32 -0.10 -17.27
CA LYS A 205 -5.47 0.29 -18.10
C LYS A 205 -5.28 1.67 -18.71
N VAL A 206 -4.67 2.61 -17.97
CA VAL A 206 -4.37 3.96 -18.48
C VAL A 206 -3.34 3.91 -19.62
N PHE A 207 -2.39 2.99 -19.56
CA PHE A 207 -1.36 2.84 -20.59
C PHE A 207 -1.85 2.19 -21.90
N ARG A 208 -3.02 1.54 -21.89
CA ARG A 208 -3.57 0.80 -23.04
C ARG A 208 -4.51 1.66 -23.87
#